data_AF-A0A257UPK4-F1
#
_entry.id   AF-A0A257UPK4-F1
#
_cell.length_a   1.000
_cell.length_b   1.000
_cell.length_c   1.000
_cell.angle_alpha   90.00
_cell.angle_beta   90.00
_cell.angle_gamma   90.00
#
_symmetry.space_group_name_H-M   'P 1'
#
loop_
_entity.id
_entity.type
_entity.pdbx_description
1 polymer ?
#
loop_
_entity_poly.entity_id
_entity_poly.type
_entity_poly.pdbx_seq_one_letter_code
_entity_poly.pdbx_strand_id
1 'polypeptide(L)'
;MRIGELGQATGVDIETIRYYEKAGLLPAPARSRNGYRAYGPAHLERLAFIRHCRALDISLADVKRLLGFVAHPNSDCGDIDSLI
;
A
#
# COMPACT_ATOMS: atom_id res chain seq x y z
N MET A 1 4.79 8.31 -12.07
CA MET A 1 6.05 8.50 -11.34
C MET A 1 6.88 7.22 -11.32
N ARG A 2 8.21 7.31 -11.23
CA ARG A 2 9.10 6.13 -11.04
C ARG A 2 9.17 5.74 -9.57
N ILE A 3 9.76 4.58 -9.25
CA ILE A 3 9.87 4.10 -7.85
C ILE A 3 10.68 5.06 -6.96
N GLY A 4 11.70 5.72 -7.49
CA GLY A 4 12.49 6.70 -6.74
C GLY A 4 11.68 7.96 -6.38
N GLU A 5 10.90 8.47 -7.34
CA GLU A 5 9.97 9.59 -7.10
C GLU A 5 8.90 9.20 -6.07
N LEU A 6 8.39 7.96 -6.13
CA LEU A 6 7.42 7.45 -5.17
C LEU A 6 8.01 7.37 -3.75
N GLY A 7 9.24 6.87 -3.62
CA GLY A 7 9.92 6.78 -2.33
C GLY A 7 10.18 8.16 -1.72
N GLN A 8 10.62 9.13 -2.53
CA GLN A 8 10.79 10.51 -2.09
C GLN A 8 9.47 11.15 -1.66
N ALA A 9 8.39 10.94 -2.42
CA ALA A 9 7.08 11.50 -2.09
C ALA A 9 6.44 10.90 -0.84
N THR A 10 6.76 9.65 -0.49
CA THR A 10 6.15 8.93 0.64
C THR A 10 7.07 8.82 1.87
N GLY A 11 8.35 9.14 1.72
CA GLY A 11 9.38 8.89 2.72
C GLY A 11 9.61 7.39 2.96
N VAL A 12 9.31 6.54 1.99
CA VAL A 12 9.47 5.08 2.08
C VAL A 12 10.63 4.64 1.19
N ASP A 13 11.53 3.85 1.74
CA ASP A 13 12.67 3.33 0.98
C ASP A 13 12.24 2.44 -0.19
N ILE A 14 13.03 2.48 -1.27
CA ILE A 14 12.79 1.72 -2.50
C ILE A 14 12.69 0.22 -2.22
N GLU A 15 13.51 -0.31 -1.30
CA GLU A 15 13.46 -1.71 -0.90
C GLU A 15 12.14 -2.06 -0.20
N THR A 16 11.66 -1.20 0.69
CA THR A 16 10.38 -1.35 1.38
C THR A 16 9.21 -1.32 0.40
N ILE A 17 9.25 -0.43 -0.60
CA ILE A 17 8.23 -0.41 -1.67
C ILE A 17 8.22 -1.75 -2.43
N ARG A 18 9.40 -2.25 -2.83
CA ARG A 18 9.50 -3.57 -3.51
C ARG A 18 9.05 -4.72 -2.62
N TYR A 19 9.32 -4.63 -1.32
CA TYR A 19 8.87 -5.61 -0.35
C TYR A 19 7.33 -5.60 -0.24
N TYR A 20 6.70 -4.43 -0.17
CA TYR A 20 5.24 -4.32 -0.15
C TYR A 20 4.59 -4.81 -1.45
N GLU A 21 5.21 -4.59 -2.61
CA GLU A 21 4.76 -5.22 -3.86
C GLU A 21 4.80 -6.75 -3.75
N LYS A 22 5.93 -7.33 -3.31
CA LYS A 22 6.10 -8.78 -3.17
C LYS A 22 5.14 -9.39 -2.14
N ALA A 23 4.85 -8.68 -1.06
CA ALA A 23 3.90 -9.11 -0.03
C ALA A 23 2.42 -9.00 -0.46
N GLY A 24 2.16 -8.38 -1.62
CA GLY A 24 0.80 -8.08 -2.12
C GLY A 24 0.12 -6.96 -1.34
N LEU A 25 0.89 -6.14 -0.62
CA LEU A 25 0.40 -4.97 0.10
C LEU A 25 0.25 -3.78 -0.84
N LEU A 26 1.06 -3.68 -1.88
CA LEU A 26 0.96 -2.66 -2.92
C LEU A 26 0.54 -3.33 -4.24
N PRO A 27 -0.44 -2.79 -4.99
CA PRO A 27 -0.79 -3.33 -6.30
C PRO A 27 0.40 -3.23 -7.25
N ALA A 28 0.48 -4.17 -8.19
CA ALA A 28 1.54 -4.16 -9.18
C ALA A 28 1.40 -2.90 -10.07
N PRO A 29 2.45 -2.07 -10.20
CA PRO A 29 2.39 -0.86 -11.00
C PRO A 29 2.23 -1.20 -12.48
N ALA A 30 1.51 -0.34 -13.19
CA ALA A 30 1.41 -0.43 -14.64
C ALA A 30 2.80 -0.27 -15.28
N ARG A 31 2.99 -0.81 -16.48
CA ARG A 31 4.18 -0.52 -17.29
C ARG A 31 3.90 0.67 -18.19
N SER A 32 4.80 1.65 -18.19
CA SER A 32 4.79 2.74 -19.15
C SER A 32 5.17 2.24 -20.56
N ARG A 33 4.93 3.05 -21.59
CA ARG A 33 5.27 2.74 -23.00
C ARG A 33 6.75 2.41 -23.22
N ASN A 34 7.62 2.91 -22.36
CA ASN A 34 9.06 2.65 -22.37
C ASN A 34 9.47 1.41 -21.52
N GLY A 35 8.51 0.61 -21.05
CA GLY A 35 8.74 -0.64 -20.32
C GLY A 35 9.00 -0.49 -18.82
N TYR A 36 9.17 0.73 -18.30
CA TYR A 36 9.40 0.95 -16.87
C TYR A 36 8.11 0.84 -16.04
N ARG A 37 8.26 0.45 -14.77
CA ARG A 37 7.18 0.51 -13.78
C ARG A 37 6.77 1.97 -13.55
N ALA A 38 5.47 2.21 -13.66
CA ALA A 38 4.83 3.50 -13.47
C ALA A 38 3.89 3.43 -12.27
N TYR A 39 4.22 4.23 -11.27
CA TYR A 39 3.40 4.42 -10.08
C TYR A 39 2.52 5.65 -10.26
N GLY A 40 1.35 5.61 -9.65
CA GLY A 40 0.34 6.67 -9.73
C GLY A 40 -0.21 7.05 -8.36
N PRO A 41 -1.20 7.96 -8.30
CA PRO A 41 -1.79 8.45 -7.06
C PRO A 41 -2.27 7.34 -6.11
N ALA A 42 -2.90 6.29 -6.63
CA ALA A 42 -3.33 5.14 -5.83
C ALA A 42 -2.19 4.44 -5.07
N HIS A 43 -0.95 4.50 -5.57
CA HIS A 43 0.21 3.94 -4.88
C HIS A 43 0.67 4.86 -3.75
N LEU A 44 0.55 6.19 -3.91
CA LEU A 44 0.85 7.17 -2.86
C LEU A 44 -0.11 6.98 -1.68
N GLU A 45 -1.41 6.97 -1.96
CA GLU A 45 -2.46 6.80 -0.94
C GLU A 45 -2.28 5.49 -0.18
N ARG A 46 -1.99 4.40 -0.89
CA ARG A 46 -1.79 3.09 -0.28
C ARG A 46 -0.52 3.02 0.57
N LEU A 47 0.59 3.63 0.13
CA LEU A 47 1.80 3.71 0.95
C LEU A 47 1.61 4.60 2.18
N ALA A 48 0.88 5.71 2.04
CA ALA A 48 0.53 6.56 3.18
C ALA A 48 -0.31 5.79 4.20
N PHE A 49 -1.32 5.02 3.75
CA PHE A 49 -2.13 4.16 4.61
C PHE A 49 -1.29 3.12 5.35
N ILE A 50 -0.46 2.36 4.63
CA ILE A 50 0.42 1.35 5.24
C ILE A 50 1.32 2.01 6.30
N ARG A 51 1.90 3.17 6.01
CA ARG A 51 2.75 3.90 6.94
C ARG A 51 2.01 4.35 8.19
N HIS A 52 0.78 4.85 8.05
CA HIS A 52 -0.05 5.22 9.20
C HIS A 52 -0.38 4.03 10.08
N CYS A 53 -0.77 2.89 9.52
CA CYS A 53 -1.02 1.69 10.30
C CYS A 53 0.26 1.19 11.01
N ARG A 54 1.40 1.24 10.32
CA ARG A 54 2.69 0.86 10.92
C ARG A 54 3.13 1.78 12.06
N ALA A 55 2.74 3.06 12.03
CA ALA A 55 2.98 3.99 13.12
C ALA A 55 2.08 3.73 14.35
N LEU A 56 1.01 2.94 14.18
CA LEU A 56 0.13 2.48 15.24
C LEU A 56 0.47 1.05 15.71
N ASP A 57 1.69 0.57 15.41
CA ASP A 57 2.16 -0.79 15.69
C ASP A 57 1.31 -1.93 15.09
N ILE A 58 0.47 -1.62 14.10
CA ILE A 58 -0.33 -2.62 13.40
C ILE A 58 0.58 -3.55 12.59
N SER A 59 0.33 -4.85 12.70
CA SER A 59 1.08 -5.86 11.96
C SER A 59 0.80 -5.75 10.45
N LEU A 60 1.78 -6.06 9.61
CA LEU A 60 1.58 -6.04 8.15
C LEU A 60 0.47 -7.01 7.69
N ALA A 61 0.23 -8.08 8.44
CA ALA A 61 -0.86 -9.01 8.18
C ALA A 61 -2.22 -8.33 8.38
N ASP A 62 -2.38 -7.54 9.44
CA ASP A 62 -3.63 -6.82 9.72
C ASP A 62 -3.81 -5.62 8.80
N VAL A 63 -2.72 -4.93 8.44
CA VAL A 63 -2.74 -3.91 7.38
C VAL A 63 -3.28 -4.50 6.07
N LYS A 64 -2.88 -5.73 5.71
CA LYS A 64 -3.40 -6.40 4.52
C LYS A 64 -4.91 -6.65 4.59
N ARG A 65 -5.42 -7.05 5.77
CA ARG A 65 -6.86 -7.24 6.00
C ARG A 65 -7.61 -5.91 5.86
N LEU A 66 -7.13 -4.85 6.52
CA LEU A 66 -7.69 -3.51 6.44
C LEU A 66 -7.73 -2.98 4.99
N LEU A 67 -6.66 -3.19 4.23
CA LEU A 67 -6.62 -2.83 2.81
C LEU A 67 -7.63 -3.60 1.95
N GLY A 68 -8.02 -4.81 2.36
CA GLY A 68 -9.09 -5.58 1.73
C GLY A 68 -10.46 -4.95 1.97
N PHE A 69 -10.75 -4.54 3.21
CA PHE A 69 -12.00 -3.86 3.57
C PHE A 69 -12.13 -2.49 2.90
N VAL A 70 -11.07 -1.68 2.88
CA VAL A 70 -11.08 -0.36 2.22
C VAL A 70 -11.33 -0.47 0.71
N ALA A 71 -10.86 -1.54 0.07
CA ALA A 71 -11.12 -1.79 -1.35
C ALA A 71 -12.55 -2.28 -1.64
N HIS A 72 -13.23 -2.85 -0.64
CA HIS A 72 -14.58 -3.42 -0.73
C HIS A 72 -15.48 -2.92 0.42
N PRO A 73 -15.84 -1.62 0.43
CA PRO A 73 -16.60 -1.03 1.53
C PRO A 73 -18.02 -1.60 1.71
N ASN A 74 -18.54 -2.34 0.73
CA ASN A 74 -19.85 -3.02 0.79
C ASN A 74 -19.77 -4.48 1.29
N SER A 75 -18.58 -4.98 1.64
CA SER A 75 -18.37 -6.32 2.16
C SER A 75 -18.06 -6.22 3.64
N ASP A 76 -19.12 -6.33 4.46
CA ASP A 76 -19.10 -6.48 5.92
C ASP A 76 -18.12 -5.58 6.70
N CYS A 77 -18.66 -4.46 7.19
CA CYS A 77 -18.04 -3.59 8.19
C CYS A 77 -17.89 -4.28 9.57
N GLY A 78 -18.28 -5.56 9.72
CA GLY A 78 -18.33 -6.27 11.00
C GLY A 78 -16.97 -6.75 11.54
N ASP A 79 -15.95 -6.90 10.68
CA ASP A 79 -14.66 -7.47 11.09
C ASP A 79 -13.66 -6.41 11.62
N ILE A 80 -13.87 -5.12 11.33
CA ILE A 80 -12.91 -4.05 11.65
C ILE A 80 -12.88 -3.73 13.15
N ASP A 81 -14.01 -3.85 13.85
CA ASP A 81 -14.12 -3.60 15.29
C ASP A 81 -13.39 -4.63 16.17
N SER A 82 -12.93 -5.74 15.59
CA SER A 82 -12.18 -6.78 16.31
C SER A 82 -10.68 -6.50 16.47
N LEU A 83 -10.18 -5.41 15.88
CA LEU A 83 -8.77 -5.00 15.89
C LEU A 83 -8.42 -3.92 16.92
N ILE A 84 -9.38 -3.55 17.80
CA ILE A 84 -9.21 -2.55 18.88
C ILE A 84 -9.26 -3.22 20.25
#